data_AF-A0A958S022-F1
#
_entry.id   AF-A0A958S022-F1
#
_cell.length_a   1.000
_cell.length_b   1.000
_cell.length_c   1.000
_cell.angle_alpha   90.00
_cell.angle_beta   90.00
_cell.angle_gamma   90.00
#
_symmetry.space_group_name_H-M   'P 1'
#
loop_
_entity.id
_entity.type
_entity.pdbx_description
1 polymer ?
#
loop_
_entity_poly.entity_id
_entity_poly.type
_entity_poly.pdbx_seq_one_letter_code
_entity_poly.pdbx_strand_id
1 'polypeptide(L)'
;MKNIFSLLFLLIYHLCSSQNDIDFSKLKVTEARVDSINLYFDKVLKSDGEKKRKLEKMFFELLPNSHSEMCDAMYIDIWKKNVEWKKNKHKKGFVSKVYVVNPWVEYLSKMDYYDKDSYYEKYFNICIGGEYGADYLRAGFEIYERFLSDTKTACEKLERLNDKEIESIFYFIFDETHPEHNEENISLYNKMLLKMKKENLKLSELLEKSYKRIIAEQRNH
;
A
#
# COMPACT_ATOMS: atom_id res chain seq x y z
N MET A 1 50.30 -21.61 -3.32
CA MET A 1 49.45 -20.87 -2.34
C MET A 1 48.53 -19.80 -2.94
N LYS A 2 48.68 -19.35 -4.20
CA LYS A 2 47.77 -18.35 -4.81
C LYS A 2 46.40 -18.90 -5.27
N ASN A 3 46.28 -20.20 -5.59
CA ASN A 3 45.04 -20.77 -6.13
C ASN A 3 43.95 -21.07 -5.09
N ILE A 4 44.31 -21.20 -3.81
CA ILE A 4 43.32 -21.47 -2.74
C ILE A 4 42.52 -20.21 -2.40
N PHE A 5 43.16 -19.03 -2.47
CA PHE A 5 42.48 -17.76 -2.20
C PHE A 5 41.48 -17.37 -3.30
N SER A 6 41.76 -17.63 -4.58
CA SER A 6 40.79 -17.37 -5.65
C SER A 6 39.58 -18.30 -5.59
N LEU A 7 39.75 -19.56 -5.19
CA LEU A 7 38.63 -20.48 -5.00
C LEU A 7 37.77 -20.09 -3.79
N LEU A 8 38.38 -19.65 -2.68
CA LEU A 8 37.66 -19.14 -1.52
C LEU A 8 36.87 -17.86 -1.86
N PHE A 9 37.46 -16.97 -2.66
CA PHE A 9 36.81 -15.73 -3.08
C PHE A 9 35.63 -15.98 -4.02
N LEU A 10 35.74 -16.95 -4.95
CA LEU A 10 34.63 -17.36 -5.82
C LEU A 10 33.51 -18.07 -5.05
N LEU A 11 33.84 -18.88 -4.04
CA LEU A 11 32.86 -19.50 -3.13
C LEU A 11 32.10 -18.47 -2.30
N ILE A 12 32.79 -17.46 -1.76
CA ILE A 12 32.16 -16.36 -1.01
C ILE A 12 31.33 -15.46 -1.95
N TYR A 13 31.81 -15.20 -3.17
CA TYR A 13 31.07 -14.42 -4.16
C TYR A 13 29.79 -15.13 -4.64
N HIS A 14 29.81 -16.46 -4.74
CA HIS A 14 28.61 -17.26 -5.02
C HIS A 14 27.65 -17.35 -3.82
N LEU A 15 28.18 -17.41 -2.59
CA LEU A 15 27.36 -17.33 -1.37
C LEU A 15 26.68 -15.96 -1.20
N CYS A 16 27.28 -14.87 -1.68
CA CYS A 16 26.68 -13.53 -1.66
C CYS A 16 25.80 -13.20 -2.89
N SER A 17 25.82 -14.03 -3.94
CA SER A 17 24.95 -13.87 -5.12
C SER A 17 23.80 -14.88 -5.19
N SER A 18 23.67 -15.73 -4.17
CA SER A 18 22.40 -16.36 -3.82
C SER A 18 21.41 -15.24 -3.49
N GLN A 19 20.58 -14.85 -4.46
CA GLN A 19 19.32 -14.19 -4.22
C GLN A 19 18.54 -15.05 -3.22
N ASN A 20 18.74 -14.78 -1.93
CA ASN A 20 17.78 -15.18 -0.96
C ASN A 20 16.53 -14.37 -1.33
N ASP A 21 15.52 -15.04 -1.86
CA ASP A 21 14.15 -14.57 -1.81
C ASP A 21 13.82 -14.48 -0.31
N ILE A 22 14.23 -13.36 0.29
CA ILE A 22 13.92 -13.07 1.68
C ILE A 22 12.43 -12.80 1.70
N ASP A 23 11.68 -13.77 2.21
CA ASP A 23 10.26 -13.63 2.46
C ASP A 23 10.04 -12.61 3.59
N PHE A 24 9.80 -11.36 3.22
CA PHE A 24 9.52 -10.25 4.13
C PHE A 24 8.07 -10.24 4.65
N SER A 25 7.21 -11.19 4.24
CA SER A 25 5.76 -11.18 4.56
C SER A 25 5.44 -11.40 6.05
N LYS A 26 6.43 -11.82 6.86
CA LYS A 26 6.26 -12.18 8.28
C LYS A 26 6.96 -11.25 9.28
N LEU A 27 7.65 -10.21 8.82
CA LEU A 27 8.36 -9.29 9.71
C LEU A 27 7.46 -8.11 10.10
N LYS A 28 7.20 -7.96 11.41
CA LYS A 28 6.71 -6.69 11.99
C LYS A 28 7.53 -5.54 11.41
N VAL A 29 6.90 -4.42 11.08
CA VAL A 29 7.61 -3.26 10.52
C VAL A 29 8.69 -2.81 11.51
N THR A 30 9.93 -3.10 11.19
CA THR A 30 11.11 -2.67 11.94
C THR A 30 11.63 -1.35 11.37
N GLU A 31 12.37 -0.59 12.17
CA GLU A 31 13.05 0.61 11.67
C GLU A 31 13.98 0.25 10.49
N ALA A 32 14.65 -0.91 10.55
CA ALA A 32 15.48 -1.41 9.45
C ALA A 32 14.69 -1.66 8.14
N ARG A 33 13.44 -2.12 8.22
CA ARG A 33 12.57 -2.25 7.03
C ARG A 33 12.23 -0.88 6.46
N VAL A 34 11.87 0.09 7.31
CA VAL A 34 11.58 1.47 6.89
C VAL A 34 12.82 2.12 6.26
N ASP A 35 14.00 1.94 6.85
CA ASP A 35 15.27 2.44 6.29
C ASP A 35 15.56 1.84 4.92
N SER A 36 15.25 0.55 4.74
CA SER A 36 15.39 -0.13 3.45
C SER A 36 14.42 0.43 2.42
N ILE A 37 13.15 0.64 2.78
CA ILE A 37 12.14 1.26 1.90
C ILE A 37 12.65 2.64 1.45
N ASN A 38 13.11 3.48 2.38
CA ASN A 38 13.65 4.81 2.07
C ASN A 38 14.89 4.74 1.16
N LEU A 39 15.81 3.80 1.42
CA LEU A 39 17.00 3.61 0.60
C LEU A 39 16.64 3.26 -0.86
N TYR A 40 15.69 2.34 -1.06
CA TYR A 40 15.28 1.95 -2.40
C TYR A 40 14.47 3.05 -3.08
N PHE A 41 13.59 3.74 -2.35
CA PHE A 41 12.88 4.90 -2.83
C PHE A 41 13.83 5.99 -3.36
N ASP A 42 14.87 6.35 -2.58
CA ASP A 42 15.87 7.33 -3.00
C ASP A 42 16.65 6.90 -4.25
N LYS A 43 16.94 5.60 -4.37
CA LYS A 43 17.59 5.04 -5.57
C LYS A 43 16.67 5.11 -6.79
N VAL A 44 15.38 4.81 -6.61
CA VAL A 44 14.36 4.91 -7.66
C VAL A 44 14.31 6.32 -8.22
N LEU A 45 14.21 7.34 -7.36
CA LEU A 45 14.14 8.75 -7.78
C LEU A 45 15.36 9.22 -8.57
N LYS A 46 16.53 8.61 -8.36
CA LYS A 46 17.81 8.94 -9.01
C LYS A 46 18.15 8.04 -10.19
N SER A 47 17.22 7.22 -10.63
CA SER A 47 17.44 6.23 -11.68
C SER A 47 16.44 6.38 -12.82
N ASP A 48 16.79 5.81 -13.97
CA ASP A 48 15.96 5.79 -15.18
C ASP A 48 15.97 4.40 -15.84
N GLY A 49 15.15 4.25 -16.89
CA GLY A 49 15.11 3.07 -17.74
C GLY A 49 14.92 1.75 -16.99
N GLU A 50 15.69 0.73 -17.40
CA GLU A 50 15.63 -0.62 -16.81
C GLU A 50 16.07 -0.65 -15.34
N LYS A 51 17.06 0.18 -14.98
CA LYS A 51 17.55 0.26 -13.60
C LYS A 51 16.45 0.77 -12.67
N LYS A 52 15.70 1.80 -13.09
CA LYS A 52 14.56 2.30 -12.35
C LYS A 52 13.51 1.22 -12.12
N ARG A 53 13.12 0.49 -13.17
CA ARG A 53 12.13 -0.60 -13.06
C ARG A 53 12.54 -1.67 -12.05
N LYS A 54 13.82 -2.07 -12.04
CA LYS A 54 14.35 -3.04 -11.06
C LYS A 54 14.30 -2.52 -9.63
N LEU A 55 14.62 -1.24 -9.43
CA LEU A 55 14.57 -0.61 -8.11
C LEU A 55 13.14 -0.37 -7.64
N GLU A 56 12.22 -0.03 -8.54
CA GLU A 56 10.79 0.10 -8.27
C GLU A 56 10.18 -1.21 -7.82
N LYS A 57 10.57 -2.31 -8.46
CA LYS A 57 10.22 -3.66 -8.00
C LYS A 57 10.66 -3.89 -6.55
N MET A 58 11.93 -3.66 -6.25
CA MET A 58 12.47 -3.86 -4.90
C MET A 58 11.80 -2.95 -3.86
N PHE A 59 11.56 -1.69 -4.22
CA PHE A 59 10.82 -0.75 -3.39
C PHE A 59 9.41 -1.27 -3.09
N PHE A 60 8.68 -1.68 -4.13
CA PHE A 60 7.32 -2.22 -3.99
C PHE A 60 7.26 -3.49 -3.15
N GLU A 61 8.19 -4.43 -3.35
CA GLU A 61 8.25 -5.68 -2.60
C GLU A 61 8.48 -5.43 -1.10
N LEU A 62 9.32 -4.44 -0.76
CA LEU A 62 9.61 -4.07 0.63
C LEU A 62 8.42 -3.40 1.34
N LEU A 63 7.51 -2.76 0.60
CA LEU A 63 6.36 -2.10 1.20
C LEU A 63 5.51 -3.08 2.01
N PRO A 64 4.92 -2.62 3.13
CA PRO A 64 3.91 -3.35 3.89
C PRO A 64 2.81 -3.99 3.03
N ASN A 65 2.26 -5.11 3.51
CA ASN A 65 1.20 -5.87 2.84
C ASN A 65 -0.10 -5.92 3.65
N SER A 66 -0.29 -4.98 4.58
CA SER A 66 -1.54 -4.85 5.34
C SER A 66 -1.76 -3.41 5.75
N HIS A 67 -3.02 -3.06 6.05
CA HIS A 67 -3.38 -1.72 6.52
C HIS A 67 -2.52 -1.28 7.71
N SER A 68 -2.49 -2.10 8.77
CA SER A 68 -1.79 -1.78 10.01
C SER A 68 -0.29 -1.65 9.81
N GLU A 69 0.34 -2.52 9.01
CA GLU A 69 1.77 -2.39 8.74
C GLU A 69 2.07 -1.13 7.92
N MET A 70 1.21 -0.77 6.97
CA MET A 70 1.40 0.45 6.18
C MET A 70 1.29 1.70 7.06
N CYS A 71 0.26 1.76 7.91
CA CYS A 71 0.10 2.83 8.90
C CYS A 71 1.32 2.94 9.83
N ASP A 72 1.90 1.82 10.25
CA ASP A 72 3.10 1.80 11.10
C ASP A 72 4.34 2.27 10.35
N ALA A 73 4.58 1.77 9.13
CA ALA A 73 5.74 2.15 8.32
C ALA A 73 5.74 3.63 7.93
N MET A 74 4.55 4.17 7.69
CA MET A 74 4.36 5.56 7.31
C MET A 74 4.15 6.49 8.49
N TYR A 75 4.16 5.95 9.72
CA TYR A 75 3.86 6.70 10.94
C TYR A 75 2.52 7.46 10.84
N ILE A 76 1.49 6.89 10.23
CA ILE A 76 0.18 7.56 10.10
C ILE A 76 -0.54 7.63 11.45
N ASP A 77 -0.30 6.64 12.32
CA ASP A 77 -0.89 6.58 13.65
C ASP A 77 -0.36 7.70 14.57
N ILE A 78 -1.19 8.74 14.73
CA ILE A 78 -0.93 9.92 15.57
C ILE A 78 -0.74 9.52 17.04
N TRP A 79 -1.44 8.50 17.51
CA TRP A 79 -1.33 8.04 18.90
C TRP A 79 0.06 7.43 19.14
N LYS A 80 0.50 6.52 18.27
CA LYS A 80 1.86 5.95 18.32
C LYS A 80 2.93 7.04 18.23
N LYS A 81 2.78 7.99 17.30
CA LYS A 81 3.65 9.18 17.16
C LYS A 81 3.75 9.96 18.47
N ASN A 82 2.62 10.25 19.11
CA ASN A 82 2.57 10.99 20.36
C ASN A 82 3.21 10.22 21.53
N VAL A 83 3.01 8.90 21.60
CA VAL A 83 3.65 8.04 22.60
C VAL A 83 5.17 8.01 22.42
N GLU A 84 5.65 7.83 21.18
CA GLU A 84 7.08 7.87 20.86
C GLU A 84 7.71 9.24 21.20
N TRP A 85 7.05 10.33 20.80
CA TRP A 85 7.50 11.68 21.12
C TRP A 85 7.57 11.91 22.64
N LYS A 86 6.52 11.57 23.40
CA LYS A 86 6.51 11.72 24.86
C LYS A 86 7.66 10.95 25.52
N LYS A 87 7.96 9.75 25.03
CA LYS A 87 9.04 8.89 25.55
C LYS A 87 10.44 9.43 25.23
N ASN A 88 10.61 10.11 24.10
CA ASN A 88 11.95 10.46 23.59
C ASN A 88 12.24 11.97 23.55
N LYS A 89 11.29 12.86 23.86
CA LYS A 89 11.43 14.33 23.77
C LYS A 89 12.62 14.93 24.54
N HIS A 90 13.17 14.21 25.52
CA HIS A 90 14.33 14.65 26.31
C HIS A 90 15.66 14.02 25.87
N LYS A 91 15.65 13.09 24.90
CA LYS A 91 16.87 12.45 24.39
C LYS A 91 17.59 13.40 23.44
N LYS A 92 18.89 13.60 23.68
CA LYS A 92 19.75 14.40 22.80
C LYS A 92 19.79 13.77 21.41
N GLY A 93 19.49 14.56 20.38
CA GLY A 93 19.49 14.11 18.98
C GLY A 93 18.20 13.41 18.51
N PHE A 94 17.15 13.35 19.35
CA PHE A 94 15.86 12.83 18.90
C PHE A 94 15.19 13.78 17.91
N VAL A 95 14.86 13.26 16.72
CA VAL A 95 14.06 13.96 15.72
C VAL A 95 12.63 13.41 15.78
N SER A 96 11.67 14.29 16.03
CA SER A 96 10.27 13.90 16.10
C SER A 96 9.77 13.45 14.74
N LYS A 97 9.29 12.21 14.65
CA LYS A 97 8.66 11.66 13.44
C LYS A 97 7.24 12.20 13.21
N VAL A 98 6.70 13.00 14.13
CA VAL A 98 5.37 13.62 14.05
C VAL A 98 5.18 14.39 12.74
N TYR A 99 6.25 15.01 12.21
CA TYR A 99 6.23 15.86 11.02
C TYR A 99 6.83 15.21 9.76
N VAL A 100 7.16 13.92 9.81
CA VAL A 100 7.68 13.22 8.62
C VAL A 100 6.49 12.92 7.71
N VAL A 101 6.37 13.71 6.63
CA VAL A 101 5.49 13.39 5.51
C VAL A 101 6.21 12.33 4.68
N ASN A 102 5.57 11.18 4.48
CA ASN A 102 6.22 10.07 3.81
C ASN A 102 5.96 10.11 2.29
N PRO A 103 6.93 10.51 1.45
CA PRO A 103 6.72 10.73 0.02
C PRO A 103 6.38 9.46 -0.79
N TRP A 104 6.42 8.28 -0.17
CA TRP A 104 6.08 7.02 -0.85
C TRP A 104 4.70 7.06 -1.48
N VAL A 105 3.71 7.65 -0.80
CA VAL A 105 2.30 7.73 -1.24
C VAL A 105 2.16 8.43 -2.58
N GLU A 106 2.74 9.61 -2.75
CA GLU A 106 2.64 10.34 -4.01
C GLU A 106 3.36 9.62 -5.15
N TYR A 107 4.38 8.83 -4.81
CA TYR A 107 5.12 8.06 -5.79
C TYR A 107 4.37 6.80 -6.23
N LEU A 108 3.76 6.08 -5.28
CA LEU A 108 3.05 4.82 -5.51
C LEU A 108 1.93 5.00 -6.54
N SER A 109 1.28 6.15 -6.53
CA SER A 109 0.22 6.51 -7.46
C SER A 109 0.71 6.54 -8.92
N LYS A 110 1.94 7.03 -9.11
CA LYS A 110 2.60 7.22 -10.42
C LYS A 110 3.39 6.00 -10.93
N MET A 111 3.53 4.95 -10.12
CA MET A 111 4.30 3.77 -10.50
C MET A 111 3.63 2.97 -11.63
N ASP A 112 4.44 2.52 -12.58
CA ASP A 112 4.01 1.59 -13.63
C ASP A 112 4.29 0.15 -13.16
N TYR A 113 3.24 -0.57 -12.79
CA TYR A 113 3.34 -1.90 -12.22
C TYR A 113 3.38 -2.96 -13.32
N TYR A 114 4.54 -3.60 -13.48
CA TYR A 114 4.74 -4.67 -14.46
C TYR A 114 4.04 -5.98 -14.06
N ASP A 115 3.86 -6.21 -12.75
CA ASP A 115 3.16 -7.36 -12.18
C ASP A 115 1.85 -6.92 -11.54
N LYS A 116 0.78 -6.99 -12.33
CA LYS A 116 -0.57 -6.61 -11.90
C LYS A 116 -1.10 -7.49 -10.78
N ASP A 117 -0.71 -8.77 -10.74
CA ASP A 117 -1.22 -9.71 -9.73
C ASP A 117 -0.70 -9.31 -8.34
N SER A 118 0.62 -9.14 -8.22
CA SER A 118 1.25 -8.67 -6.99
C SER A 118 0.75 -7.28 -6.58
N TYR A 119 0.47 -6.41 -7.56
CA TYR A 119 -0.11 -5.09 -7.28
C TYR A 119 -1.49 -5.18 -6.64
N TYR A 120 -2.45 -5.85 -7.28
CA TYR A 120 -3.82 -5.94 -6.76
C TYR A 120 -3.88 -6.71 -5.45
N GLU A 121 -3.08 -7.77 -5.29
CA GLU A 121 -2.99 -8.51 -4.04
C GLU A 121 -2.54 -7.59 -2.90
N LYS A 122 -1.39 -6.91 -3.06
CA LYS A 122 -0.88 -6.01 -2.02
C LYS A 122 -1.84 -4.89 -1.71
N TYR A 123 -2.43 -4.34 -2.76
CA TYR A 123 -3.42 -3.29 -2.65
C TYR A 123 -4.64 -3.74 -1.83
N PHE A 124 -5.28 -4.84 -2.20
CA PHE A 124 -6.46 -5.34 -1.51
C PHE A 124 -6.15 -5.65 -0.04
N ASN A 125 -4.99 -6.24 0.24
CA ASN A 125 -4.57 -6.51 1.62
C ASN A 125 -4.39 -5.22 2.46
N ILE A 126 -3.99 -4.11 1.85
CA ILE A 126 -3.87 -2.80 2.52
C ILE A 126 -5.24 -2.18 2.82
N CYS A 127 -6.25 -2.46 1.99
CA CYS A 127 -7.61 -1.98 2.21
C CYS A 127 -8.42 -2.81 3.20
N ILE A 128 -8.18 -4.12 3.24
CA ILE A 128 -8.91 -5.02 4.14
C ILE A 128 -8.63 -4.62 5.60
N GLY A 129 -9.70 -4.33 6.34
CA GLY A 129 -9.64 -3.84 7.72
C GLY A 129 -9.16 -2.40 7.87
N GLY A 130 -9.06 -1.62 6.79
CA GLY A 130 -8.78 -0.19 6.85
C GLY A 130 -10.02 0.61 7.23
N GLU A 131 -9.83 1.67 8.01
CA GLU A 131 -10.88 2.58 8.50
C GLU A 131 -10.60 4.03 8.10
N TYR A 132 -11.62 4.89 8.22
CA TYR A 132 -11.55 6.34 8.07
C TYR A 132 -10.34 6.98 8.80
N GLY A 133 -9.75 8.01 8.20
CA GLY A 133 -8.59 8.73 8.74
C GLY A 133 -7.25 8.33 8.09
N ALA A 134 -7.28 7.36 7.17
CA ALA A 134 -6.17 7.00 6.30
C ALA A 134 -6.30 7.60 4.89
N ASP A 135 -6.84 8.81 4.76
CA ASP A 135 -7.02 9.52 3.48
C ASP A 135 -5.71 9.59 2.67
N TYR A 136 -4.59 9.68 3.39
CA TYR A 136 -3.25 9.66 2.81
C TYR A 136 -2.92 8.33 2.11
N LEU A 137 -3.35 7.19 2.65
CA LEU A 137 -3.20 5.88 2.01
C LEU A 137 -4.15 5.73 0.83
N ARG A 138 -5.41 6.17 0.99
CA ARG A 138 -6.41 6.15 -0.08
C ARG A 138 -5.91 6.91 -1.31
N ALA A 139 -5.38 8.12 -1.12
CA ALA A 139 -4.83 8.94 -2.18
C ALA A 139 -3.55 8.32 -2.78
N GLY A 140 -2.64 7.78 -1.97
CA GLY A 140 -1.34 7.33 -2.46
C GLY A 140 -1.35 6.09 -3.34
N PHE A 141 -2.32 5.21 -3.14
CA PHE A 141 -2.47 4.08 -4.05
C PHE A 141 -3.36 4.40 -5.26
N GLU A 142 -3.97 5.61 -5.33
CA GLU A 142 -4.84 6.10 -6.42
C GLU A 142 -5.90 5.06 -6.85
N ILE A 143 -6.46 4.37 -5.88
CA ILE A 143 -6.85 2.99 -6.22
C ILE A 143 -8.16 2.93 -6.99
N TYR A 144 -9.03 3.86 -6.65
CA TYR A 144 -10.25 4.06 -7.39
C TYR A 144 -9.95 4.34 -8.88
N GLU A 145 -8.82 4.95 -9.22
CA GLU A 145 -8.41 5.16 -10.62
C GLU A 145 -8.12 3.85 -11.35
N ARG A 146 -7.57 2.84 -10.66
CA ARG A 146 -7.32 1.52 -11.22
C ARG A 146 -8.61 0.73 -11.43
N PHE A 147 -9.58 0.85 -10.51
CA PHE A 147 -10.93 0.32 -10.76
C PHE A 147 -11.62 0.97 -11.97
N LEU A 148 -11.29 2.23 -12.29
CA LEU A 148 -11.84 2.92 -13.45
C LEU A 148 -11.07 2.63 -14.75
N SER A 149 -9.75 2.53 -14.71
CA SER A 149 -8.89 2.38 -15.90
C SER A 149 -8.65 0.92 -16.30
N ASP A 150 -8.68 -0.02 -15.35
CA ASP A 150 -8.43 -1.45 -15.55
C ASP A 150 -9.51 -2.31 -14.85
N THR A 151 -10.78 -1.90 -15.02
CA THR A 151 -11.95 -2.47 -14.33
C THR A 151 -12.02 -3.99 -14.43
N LYS A 152 -11.79 -4.55 -15.62
CA LYS A 152 -11.90 -6.00 -15.85
C LYS A 152 -10.91 -6.77 -14.97
N THR A 153 -9.64 -6.41 -15.02
CA THR A 153 -8.61 -7.07 -14.20
C THR A 153 -8.91 -6.90 -12.72
N ALA A 154 -9.30 -5.70 -12.29
CA ALA A 154 -9.66 -5.46 -10.89
C ALA A 154 -10.82 -6.36 -10.42
N CYS A 155 -11.85 -6.55 -11.26
CA CYS A 155 -12.96 -7.46 -10.97
C CYS A 155 -12.50 -8.93 -10.89
N GLU A 156 -11.70 -9.40 -11.85
CA GLU A 156 -11.14 -10.76 -11.84
C GLU A 156 -10.29 -11.03 -10.59
N LYS A 157 -9.59 -10.02 -10.06
CA LYS A 157 -8.84 -10.17 -8.80
C LYS A 157 -9.73 -10.15 -7.58
N LEU A 158 -10.75 -9.29 -7.53
CA LEU A 158 -11.71 -9.25 -6.42
C LEU A 158 -12.48 -10.56 -6.27
N GLU A 159 -12.81 -11.25 -7.37
CA GLU A 159 -13.50 -12.55 -7.34
C GLU A 159 -12.75 -13.64 -6.56
N ARG A 160 -11.44 -13.47 -6.34
CA ARG A 160 -10.62 -14.40 -5.56
C ARG A 160 -10.78 -14.23 -4.05
N LEU A 161 -11.38 -13.12 -3.63
CA LEU A 161 -11.59 -12.77 -2.23
C LEU A 161 -12.99 -13.19 -1.78
N ASN A 162 -13.19 -13.28 -0.47
CA ASN A 162 -14.53 -13.51 0.07
C ASN A 162 -15.34 -12.20 0.16
N ASP A 163 -16.66 -12.32 0.24
CA ASP A 163 -17.57 -11.15 0.24
C ASP A 163 -17.25 -10.13 1.34
N LYS A 164 -16.79 -10.57 2.53
CA LYS A 164 -16.43 -9.65 3.62
C LYS A 164 -15.18 -8.85 3.32
N GLU A 165 -14.19 -9.47 2.69
CA GLU A 165 -12.96 -8.79 2.26
C GLU A 165 -13.28 -7.75 1.18
N ILE A 166 -14.12 -8.12 0.20
CA ILE A 166 -14.57 -7.23 -0.86
C ILE A 166 -15.34 -6.03 -0.29
N GLU A 167 -16.29 -6.28 0.61
CA GLU A 167 -17.03 -5.21 1.29
C GLU A 167 -16.09 -4.30 2.09
N SER A 168 -15.08 -4.85 2.76
CA SER A 168 -14.07 -4.06 3.48
C SER A 168 -13.26 -3.17 2.54
N ILE A 169 -12.93 -3.63 1.33
CA ILE A 169 -12.19 -2.84 0.35
C ILE A 169 -13.05 -1.66 -0.13
N PHE A 170 -14.31 -1.91 -0.48
CA PHE A 170 -15.22 -0.85 -0.89
C PHE A 170 -15.50 0.13 0.24
N TYR A 171 -15.68 -0.37 1.46
CA TYR A 171 -15.79 0.48 2.63
C TYR A 171 -14.60 1.43 2.72
N PHE A 172 -13.36 0.92 2.68
CA PHE A 172 -12.15 1.74 2.75
C PHE A 172 -12.05 2.81 1.63
N ILE A 173 -12.53 2.54 0.42
CA ILE A 173 -12.47 3.50 -0.69
C ILE A 173 -13.40 4.69 -0.45
N PHE A 174 -14.61 4.42 0.06
CA PHE A 174 -15.69 5.40 0.14
C PHE A 174 -15.91 5.97 1.55
N ASP A 175 -15.27 5.41 2.57
CA ASP A 175 -15.37 5.85 3.97
C ASP A 175 -14.67 7.20 4.14
N GLU A 176 -15.47 8.25 4.29
CA GLU A 176 -15.03 9.63 4.52
C GLU A 176 -16.06 10.41 5.35
N THR A 177 -15.69 11.63 5.77
CA THR A 177 -16.62 12.54 6.47
C THR A 177 -17.73 13.03 5.53
N HIS A 178 -18.99 12.87 5.93
CA HIS A 178 -20.19 13.28 5.19
C HIS A 178 -20.24 12.79 3.72
N PRO A 179 -20.16 11.47 3.49
CA PRO A 179 -20.05 10.89 2.15
C PRO A 179 -21.25 11.22 1.25
N GLU A 180 -22.43 11.47 1.81
CA GLU A 180 -23.65 11.86 1.09
C GLU A 180 -23.65 13.29 0.56
N HIS A 181 -22.72 14.13 1.01
CA HIS A 181 -22.57 15.52 0.58
C HIS A 181 -21.32 15.75 -0.26
N ASN A 182 -20.48 14.72 -0.43
CA ASN A 182 -19.31 14.79 -1.28
C ASN A 182 -19.65 14.42 -2.74
N GLU A 183 -19.85 15.44 -3.57
CA GLU A 183 -20.17 15.26 -5.00
C GLU A 183 -19.10 14.48 -5.77
N GLU A 184 -17.82 14.64 -5.41
CA GLU A 184 -16.72 13.92 -6.05
C GLU A 184 -16.79 12.43 -5.74
N ASN A 185 -17.03 12.08 -4.47
CA ASN A 185 -17.14 10.69 -4.04
C ASN A 185 -18.40 10.01 -4.59
N ILE A 186 -19.54 10.72 -4.64
CA ILE A 186 -20.77 10.26 -5.30
C ILE A 186 -20.52 10.01 -6.79
N SER A 187 -19.85 10.94 -7.47
CA SER A 187 -19.49 10.81 -8.88
C SER A 187 -18.57 9.60 -9.11
N LEU A 188 -17.59 9.40 -8.22
CA LEU A 188 -16.70 8.26 -8.26
C LEU A 188 -17.46 6.93 -8.07
N TYR A 189 -18.30 6.84 -7.05
CA TYR A 189 -19.16 5.69 -6.77
C TYR A 189 -19.99 5.31 -8.00
N ASN A 190 -20.69 6.28 -8.59
CA ASN A 190 -21.54 6.03 -9.75
C ASN A 190 -20.74 5.53 -10.97
N LYS A 191 -19.55 6.09 -11.20
CA LYS A 191 -18.66 5.65 -12.29
C LYS A 191 -18.16 4.22 -12.06
N MET A 192 -17.72 3.91 -10.84
CA MET A 192 -17.25 2.57 -10.47
C MET A 192 -18.39 1.54 -10.59
N LEU A 193 -19.56 1.84 -10.03
CA LEU A 193 -20.74 0.98 -10.10
C LEU A 193 -21.12 0.64 -11.54
N LEU A 194 -21.19 1.64 -12.43
CA LEU A 194 -21.53 1.43 -13.83
C LEU A 194 -20.52 0.53 -14.55
N LYS A 195 -19.22 0.72 -14.29
CA LYS A 195 -18.15 -0.07 -14.90
C LYS A 195 -18.15 -1.50 -14.37
N MET A 196 -18.20 -1.67 -13.05
CA MET A 196 -18.20 -3.00 -12.43
C MET A 196 -19.44 -3.80 -12.80
N LYS A 197 -20.63 -3.18 -12.90
CA LYS A 197 -21.85 -3.86 -13.32
C LYS A 197 -21.75 -4.50 -14.71
N LYS A 198 -20.91 -3.94 -15.60
CA LYS A 198 -20.66 -4.53 -16.94
C LYS A 198 -19.76 -5.76 -16.89
N GLU A 199 -18.84 -5.82 -15.92
CA GLU A 199 -17.86 -6.90 -15.79
C GLU A 199 -18.38 -8.02 -14.87
N ASN A 200 -18.95 -7.67 -13.72
CA ASN A 200 -19.45 -8.61 -12.72
C ASN A 200 -20.60 -8.00 -11.88
N LEU A 201 -21.80 -8.58 -12.02
CA LEU A 201 -22.99 -8.13 -11.31
C LEU A 201 -22.88 -8.28 -9.79
N LYS A 202 -22.40 -9.43 -9.29
CA LYS A 202 -22.22 -9.70 -7.85
C LYS A 202 -21.31 -8.65 -7.20
N LEU A 203 -20.18 -8.33 -7.82
CA LEU A 203 -19.26 -7.32 -7.30
C LEU A 203 -19.91 -5.92 -7.26
N SER A 204 -20.74 -5.58 -8.25
CA SER A 204 -21.48 -4.32 -8.25
C SER A 204 -22.52 -4.24 -7.12
N GLU A 205 -23.16 -5.37 -6.78
CA GLU A 205 -24.10 -5.46 -5.65
C GLU A 205 -23.37 -5.30 -4.30
N LEU A 206 -22.18 -5.89 -4.16
CA LEU A 206 -21.33 -5.72 -2.97
C LEU A 206 -20.84 -4.27 -2.82
N LEU A 207 -20.50 -3.60 -3.91
CA LEU A 207 -20.16 -2.17 -3.92
C LEU A 207 -21.35 -1.33 -3.45
N GLU A 208 -22.53 -1.52 -4.03
CA GLU A 208 -23.75 -0.79 -3.65
C GLU A 208 -24.10 -1.03 -2.17
N LYS A 209 -24.01 -2.28 -1.70
CA LYS A 209 -24.26 -2.64 -0.30
C LYS A 209 -23.30 -1.91 0.64
N SER A 210 -22.00 -1.91 0.32
CA SER A 210 -20.96 -1.27 1.13
C SER A 210 -21.16 0.24 1.21
N TYR A 211 -21.45 0.88 0.06
CA TYR A 211 -21.69 2.32 0.00
C TYR A 211 -22.94 2.74 0.79
N LYS A 212 -24.04 1.98 0.69
CA LYS A 212 -25.25 2.24 1.50
C LYS A 212 -24.98 2.12 3.00
N ARG A 213 -24.16 1.15 3.40
CA ARG A 213 -23.75 0.96 4.80
C ARG A 213 -23.00 2.19 5.32
N ILE A 214 -22.01 2.69 4.56
CA ILE A 214 -21.24 3.89 4.91
C ILE A 214 -22.16 5.09 5.14
N ILE A 215 -23.09 5.37 4.21
CA ILE A 215 -24.07 6.47 4.36
C ILE A 215 -24.95 6.28 5.61
N ALA A 216 -25.35 5.05 5.91
CA ALA A 216 -26.21 4.78 7.06
C ALA A 216 -25.47 4.94 8.40
N GLU A 217 -24.21 4.51 8.48
CA GLU A 217 -23.38 4.63 9.69
C GLU A 217 -23.05 6.10 9.99
N GLN A 218 -22.69 6.90 8.98
CA GLN A 218 -22.35 8.33 9.15
C GLN A 218 -23.54 9.23 9.53
N ARG A 219 -24.78 8.81 9.24
CA ARG A 219 -25.99 9.53 9.68
C ARG A 219 -26.31 9.36 11.17
N ASN A 220 -25.71 8.37 11.82
CA ASN A 220 -25.97 8.03 13.22
C ASN A 220 -24.87 8.56 14.17
N HIS A 221 -23.87 9.24 13.65
CA HIS A 221 -22.77 9.89 14.39
C HIS A 221 -22.92 11.41 14.36
#